data_AF-A0AA42RYD9-F1
#
_entry.id   AF-A0AA42RYD9-F1
#
_cell.length_a   1.000
_cell.length_b   1.000
_cell.length_c   1.000
_cell.angle_alpha   90.00
_cell.angle_beta   90.00
_cell.angle_gamma   90.00
#
_symmetry.space_group_name_H-M   'P 1'
#
loop_
_entity.id
_entity.type
_entity.pdbx_description
1 polymer ?
#
loop_
_entity_poly.entity_id
_entity_poly.type
_entity_poly.pdbx_seq_one_letter_code
_entity_poly.pdbx_strand_id
1 'polypeptide(L)'
;MKSIIPAEKNPFYIVTPPYTKVSAGVTTLHLLCHYLNLAGESAYIVQYPAAQVPIRSLPGYVTLQGQSEFPGGMIVPPLTQDIVDHYHSRKLTPIVVYPEVFDNPLKASFFGRFILNYPGKLNTKYKEPENFGVAYAKTLAEFCATEYPDHPRIDDILFVPTVDLAFWRLPDTELTREGSCFYAGKLKGIHGETPENVPTGAIEILRSDKMTTAEVRDLFWRSEIFYCYEDTALAIEAILCGCPTVFVRNKYFAGPPLAAHETGQFGWCMLDEDGGIERARATVGKLSEHISSYLNSIPSQIAVLGQNWRAQANARPYAGTIDLPLKPRIMLFDQPLPSASSMNDHDEFNTQVTVSGVAGRARKLTEFPRILLIDTLNSHGIRGVVRRIARGLKNHGLTGFVRILLRKSPKGGDHAL
;
A
#
# COMPACT_ATOMS: atom_id res chain seq x y z
N MET A 1 25.03 27.57 24.37
CA MET A 1 25.78 27.60 23.09
C MET A 1 24.82 27.28 21.96
N LYS A 2 24.71 28.13 20.93
CA LYS A 2 24.05 27.74 19.67
C LYS A 2 25.10 26.99 18.84
N SER A 3 25.09 25.66 18.91
CA SER A 3 25.93 24.81 18.05
C SER A 3 25.53 25.02 16.60
N ILE A 4 26.51 25.10 15.69
CA ILE A 4 26.25 25.08 14.24
C ILE A 4 25.77 23.71 13.75
N ILE A 5 26.05 22.66 14.53
CA ILE A 5 25.56 21.30 14.30
C ILE A 5 24.25 21.15 15.11
N PRO A 6 23.11 20.91 14.45
CA PRO A 6 21.85 20.69 15.15
C PRO A 6 21.91 19.40 15.98
N ALA A 7 21.19 19.39 17.10
CA ALA A 7 21.06 18.18 17.91
C ALA A 7 20.30 17.12 17.13
N GLU A 8 20.79 15.88 17.18
CA GLU A 8 20.06 14.73 16.63
C GLU A 8 18.73 14.54 17.38
N LYS A 9 17.72 14.11 16.65
CA LYS A 9 16.35 13.94 17.13
C LYS A 9 15.92 12.49 16.96
N ASN A 10 14.87 12.11 17.68
CA ASN A 10 14.17 10.84 17.47
C ASN A 10 13.76 10.68 15.99
N PRO A 11 14.13 9.58 15.32
CA PRO A 11 13.86 9.38 13.90
C PRO A 11 12.42 8.90 13.66
N PHE A 12 11.88 9.17 12.48
CA PHE A 12 10.59 8.66 12.03
C PHE A 12 10.80 7.47 11.07
N TYR A 13 10.14 6.36 11.33
CA TYR A 13 10.14 5.17 10.48
C TYR A 13 8.74 4.93 9.95
N ILE A 14 8.52 5.15 8.65
CA ILE A 14 7.21 5.07 8.02
C ILE A 14 7.12 3.77 7.22
N VAL A 15 6.26 2.87 7.66
CA VAL A 15 6.09 1.55 7.08
C VAL A 15 5.14 1.64 5.89
N THR A 16 5.61 1.32 4.69
CA THR A 16 4.80 1.44 3.47
C THR A 16 5.33 0.50 2.37
N PRO A 17 4.50 0.04 1.41
CA PRO A 17 4.98 -0.63 0.21
C PRO A 17 5.90 0.29 -0.62
N PRO A 18 6.57 -0.23 -1.68
CA PRO A 18 7.21 0.63 -2.67
C PRO A 18 6.25 1.66 -3.26
N TYR A 19 6.77 2.83 -3.65
CA TYR A 19 5.95 3.92 -4.17
C TYR A 19 5.17 3.51 -5.42
N THR A 20 3.90 3.90 -5.45
CA THR A 20 3.04 3.75 -6.62
C THR A 20 1.99 4.85 -6.66
N LYS A 21 1.74 5.39 -7.86
CA LYS A 21 0.70 6.41 -8.07
C LYS A 21 -0.72 5.87 -8.02
N VAL A 22 -0.89 4.54 -8.18
CA VAL A 22 -2.22 3.91 -8.23
C VAL A 22 -2.88 3.73 -6.86
N SER A 23 -2.13 3.94 -5.78
CA SER A 23 -2.63 3.84 -4.41
C SER A 23 -2.48 5.17 -3.68
N ALA A 24 -3.61 5.80 -3.38
CA ALA A 24 -3.67 7.03 -2.60
C ALA A 24 -3.00 6.84 -1.23
N GLY A 25 -3.28 5.73 -0.53
CA GLY A 25 -2.68 5.45 0.78
C GLY A 25 -1.15 5.34 0.74
N VAL A 26 -0.60 4.65 -0.27
CA VAL A 26 0.86 4.54 -0.45
C VAL A 26 1.47 5.91 -0.75
N THR A 27 0.86 6.69 -1.64
CA THR A 27 1.30 8.05 -1.97
C THR A 27 1.30 8.94 -0.72
N THR A 28 0.23 8.92 0.08
CA THR A 28 0.09 9.69 1.33
C THR A 28 1.20 9.36 2.33
N LEU A 29 1.58 8.09 2.51
CA LEU A 29 2.67 7.70 3.41
C LEU A 29 4.04 8.21 2.93
N HIS A 30 4.27 8.23 1.61
CA HIS A 30 5.51 8.78 1.06
C HIS A 30 5.54 10.31 1.18
N LEU A 31 4.41 11.00 0.97
CA LEU A 31 4.29 12.44 1.21
C LEU A 31 4.49 12.79 2.68
N LEU A 32 4.00 11.97 3.61
CA LEU A 32 4.28 12.12 5.04
C LEU A 32 5.80 12.12 5.31
N CYS A 33 6.52 11.14 4.76
CA CYS A 33 7.98 11.07 4.88
C CYS A 33 8.66 12.30 4.28
N HIS A 34 8.26 12.70 3.08
CA HIS A 34 8.80 13.86 2.39
C HIS A 34 8.64 15.16 3.18
N TYR A 35 7.42 15.45 3.66
CA TYR A 35 7.15 16.70 4.37
C TYR A 35 7.71 16.72 5.79
N LEU A 36 7.85 15.57 6.46
CA LEU A 36 8.61 15.49 7.71
C LEU A 36 10.09 15.86 7.47
N ASN A 37 10.70 15.33 6.41
CA ASN A 37 12.08 15.67 6.06
C ASN A 37 12.23 17.17 5.70
N LEU A 38 11.27 17.75 4.95
CA LEU A 38 11.26 19.20 4.68
C LEU A 38 11.09 20.05 5.94
N ALA A 39 10.39 19.54 6.96
CA ALA A 39 10.26 20.19 8.26
C ALA A 39 11.51 20.05 9.15
N GLY A 40 12.58 19.39 8.66
CA GLY A 40 13.82 19.17 9.41
C GLY A 40 13.75 18.03 10.42
N GLU A 41 12.87 17.05 10.17
CA GLU A 41 12.90 15.75 10.83
C GLU A 41 13.82 14.76 10.10
N SER A 42 14.20 13.68 10.77
CA SER A 42 14.88 12.54 10.14
C SER A 42 13.85 11.43 9.88
N ALA A 43 13.22 11.42 8.70
CA ALA A 43 12.19 10.46 8.33
C ALA A 43 12.65 9.50 7.22
N TYR A 44 12.34 8.21 7.40
CA TYR A 44 12.77 7.14 6.51
C TYR A 44 11.63 6.19 6.18
N ILE A 45 11.67 5.60 4.98
CA ILE A 45 10.72 4.58 4.53
C ILE A 45 11.20 3.20 4.93
N VAL A 46 10.33 2.44 5.61
CA VAL A 46 10.50 1.01 5.85
C VAL A 46 9.66 0.25 4.84
N GLN A 47 10.32 -0.23 3.78
CA GLN A 47 9.65 -1.05 2.77
C GLN A 47 9.34 -2.43 3.36
N TYR A 48 8.07 -2.81 3.36
CA TYR A 48 7.68 -4.19 3.60
C TYR A 48 7.27 -4.84 2.27
N PRO A 49 7.64 -6.11 2.03
CA PRO A 49 7.36 -6.76 0.76
C PRO A 49 5.88 -7.12 0.68
N ALA A 50 5.28 -6.87 -0.48
CA ALA A 50 3.93 -7.29 -0.82
C ALA A 50 3.68 -8.78 -0.52
N ALA A 51 4.69 -9.62 -0.81
CA ALA A 51 4.60 -11.07 -0.69
C ALA A 51 4.47 -11.61 0.75
N GLN A 52 4.80 -10.82 1.77
CA GLN A 52 4.59 -11.20 3.18
C GLN A 52 3.15 -10.96 3.65
N VAL A 53 2.35 -10.27 2.84
CA VAL A 53 0.90 -10.21 2.98
C VAL A 53 0.33 -11.30 2.05
N PRO A 54 -0.55 -12.20 2.51
CA PRO A 54 -1.13 -13.24 1.65
C PRO A 54 -1.62 -12.61 0.35
N ILE A 55 -1.28 -13.18 -0.81
CA ILE A 55 -1.55 -12.63 -2.15
C ILE A 55 -3.04 -12.24 -2.38
N ARG A 56 -3.96 -12.75 -1.54
CA ARG A 56 -5.39 -12.43 -1.56
C ARG A 56 -5.82 -11.19 -0.76
N SER A 57 -4.98 -10.66 0.14
CA SER A 57 -5.27 -9.47 0.95
C SER A 57 -4.61 -8.19 0.41
N LEU A 58 -3.79 -8.28 -0.63
CA LEU A 58 -3.33 -7.11 -1.35
C LEU A 58 -4.14 -6.90 -2.62
N PRO A 59 -4.51 -5.65 -2.94
CA PRO A 59 -5.03 -5.33 -4.26
C PRO A 59 -4.03 -5.75 -5.35
N GLY A 60 -4.54 -6.28 -6.47
CA GLY A 60 -3.71 -6.80 -7.58
C GLY A 60 -2.71 -5.81 -8.21
N TYR A 61 -2.75 -4.53 -7.83
CA TYR A 61 -1.74 -3.54 -8.23
C TYR A 61 -0.39 -3.69 -7.52
N VAL A 62 -0.34 -4.30 -6.33
CA VAL A 62 0.94 -4.55 -5.64
C VAL A 62 1.69 -5.71 -6.30
N THR A 63 0.97 -6.68 -6.87
CA THR A 63 1.54 -7.73 -7.73
C THR A 63 1.99 -7.23 -9.11
N LEU A 64 1.58 -6.02 -9.53
CA LEU A 64 1.91 -5.44 -10.84
C LEU A 64 3.27 -4.73 -10.89
N GLN A 65 3.99 -4.58 -9.78
CA GLN A 65 5.21 -3.77 -9.76
C GLN A 65 6.45 -4.59 -9.37
N GLY A 66 7.08 -5.16 -10.39
CA GLY A 66 8.54 -5.41 -10.38
C GLY A 66 9.35 -4.13 -10.60
N GLN A 67 8.71 -2.96 -10.71
CA GLN A 67 9.34 -1.67 -10.92
C GLN A 67 8.68 -0.62 -10.03
N SER A 68 9.43 -0.14 -9.03
CA SER A 68 9.07 1.06 -8.26
C SER A 68 9.17 2.26 -9.20
N GLU A 69 8.13 3.06 -9.30
CA GLU A 69 8.27 4.41 -9.87
C GLU A 69 8.92 5.28 -8.80
N PHE A 70 10.05 5.92 -9.08
CA PHE A 70 10.53 7.00 -8.22
C PHE A 70 9.92 8.30 -8.75
N PRO A 71 9.07 9.00 -8.00
CA PRO A 71 8.32 10.13 -8.52
C PRO A 71 9.16 11.38 -8.80
N GLY A 72 10.47 11.35 -8.49
CA GLY A 72 11.37 12.50 -8.62
C GLY A 72 11.04 13.58 -7.59
N GLY A 73 12.05 14.32 -7.12
CA GLY A 73 11.86 15.48 -6.23
C GLY A 73 11.42 15.19 -4.78
N MET A 74 10.96 13.98 -4.44
CA MET A 74 10.63 13.61 -3.06
C MET A 74 11.87 13.20 -2.24
N ILE A 75 11.88 13.61 -0.97
CA ILE A 75 12.89 13.26 0.02
C ILE A 75 12.37 12.09 0.86
N VAL A 76 12.56 10.87 0.35
CA VAL A 76 12.01 9.64 0.95
C VAL A 76 13.08 8.55 1.08
N PRO A 77 14.15 8.78 1.88
CA PRO A 77 15.26 7.84 1.98
C PRO A 77 14.79 6.50 2.56
N PRO A 78 15.28 5.36 2.05
CA PRO A 78 15.00 4.06 2.65
C PRO A 78 15.71 3.93 4.01
N LEU A 79 15.06 3.27 4.96
CA LEU A 79 15.67 2.93 6.25
C LEU A 79 16.60 1.72 6.10
N THR A 80 17.87 1.86 6.43
CA THR A 80 18.85 0.74 6.45
C THR A 80 19.13 0.30 7.88
N GLN A 81 19.69 -0.91 8.05
CA GLN A 81 20.08 -1.39 9.38
C GLN A 81 21.15 -0.47 10.02
N ASP A 82 22.10 0.05 9.23
CA ASP A 82 23.11 0.99 9.75
C ASP A 82 22.48 2.26 10.35
N ILE A 83 21.38 2.76 9.75
CA ILE A 83 20.64 3.90 10.28
C ILE A 83 19.95 3.53 11.60
N VAL A 84 19.34 2.34 11.66
CA VAL A 84 18.72 1.84 12.90
C VAL A 84 19.76 1.71 14.01
N ASP A 85 20.90 1.09 13.72
CA ASP A 85 22.00 0.89 14.66
C ASP A 85 22.60 2.23 15.13
N HIS A 86 22.70 3.22 14.22
CA HIS A 86 23.14 4.58 14.53
C HIS A 86 22.25 5.25 15.59
N TYR A 87 20.92 5.24 15.40
CA TYR A 87 19.98 5.84 16.35
C TYR A 87 19.84 5.02 17.64
N HIS A 88 19.92 3.69 17.55
CA HIS A 88 19.94 2.79 18.70
C HIS A 88 21.14 3.09 19.62
N SER A 89 22.35 3.21 19.07
CA SER A 89 23.57 3.51 19.85
C SER A 89 23.51 4.83 20.62
N ARG A 90 22.69 5.78 20.14
CA ARG A 90 22.44 7.10 20.74
C ARG A 90 21.21 7.13 21.64
N LYS A 91 20.49 6.01 21.78
CA LYS A 91 19.28 5.87 22.60
C LYS A 91 18.18 6.87 22.20
N LEU A 92 18.02 7.10 20.89
CA LEU A 92 16.98 7.97 20.33
C LEU A 92 15.75 7.15 19.92
N THR A 93 14.65 7.27 20.68
CA THR A 93 13.42 6.48 20.54
C THR A 93 12.76 6.72 19.17
N PRO A 94 12.68 5.71 18.30
CA PRO A 94 12.08 5.88 16.98
C PRO A 94 10.57 6.07 17.09
N ILE A 95 10.04 6.90 16.19
CA ILE A 95 8.61 7.16 16.01
C ILE A 95 8.17 6.35 14.81
N VAL A 96 7.54 5.21 15.05
CA VAL A 96 7.14 4.30 13.97
C VAL A 96 5.70 4.58 13.54
N VAL A 97 5.45 4.74 12.25
CA VAL A 97 4.10 4.97 11.69
C VAL A 97 3.73 3.79 10.80
N TYR A 98 2.65 3.11 11.15
CA TYR A 98 2.08 2.02 10.36
C TYR A 98 0.80 2.45 9.63
N PRO A 99 0.48 1.90 8.45
CA PRO A 99 -0.88 1.90 7.94
C PRO A 99 -1.76 0.99 8.81
N GLU A 100 -3.08 1.09 8.65
CA GLU A 100 -4.08 0.34 9.42
C GLU A 100 -4.10 -1.18 9.18
N VAL A 101 -3.18 -1.72 8.39
CA VAL A 101 -3.16 -3.13 7.97
C VAL A 101 -2.17 -3.99 8.77
N PHE A 102 -1.47 -3.41 9.75
CA PHE A 102 -0.49 -4.12 10.60
C PHE A 102 -0.79 -3.98 12.08
N ASP A 103 -0.26 -4.89 12.89
CA ASP A 103 -0.04 -4.64 14.32
C ASP A 103 1.25 -3.82 14.52
N ASN A 104 2.18 -4.26 15.36
CA ASN A 104 3.49 -3.64 15.59
C ASN A 104 4.63 -4.60 15.21
N PRO A 105 4.81 -4.92 13.91
CA PRO A 105 5.78 -5.93 13.47
C PRO A 105 7.24 -5.59 13.81
N LEU A 106 7.59 -4.30 13.93
CA LEU A 106 8.94 -3.87 14.33
C LEU A 106 9.14 -3.87 15.85
N LYS A 107 8.11 -4.22 16.64
CA LYS A 107 8.13 -4.21 18.11
C LYS A 107 8.60 -2.86 18.69
N ALA A 108 8.20 -1.78 18.03
CA ALA A 108 8.61 -0.44 18.42
C ALA A 108 7.93 -0.05 19.74
N SER A 109 8.68 0.61 20.63
CA SER A 109 8.17 1.10 21.92
C SER A 109 7.32 2.37 21.80
N PHE A 110 7.43 3.08 20.68
CA PHE A 110 6.60 4.22 20.34
C PHE A 110 6.16 4.14 18.88
N PHE A 111 4.88 3.80 18.67
CA PHE A 111 4.33 3.71 17.33
C PHE A 111 2.92 4.29 17.24
N GLY A 112 2.54 4.68 16.04
CA GLY A 112 1.23 5.20 15.71
C GLY A 112 0.68 4.63 14.42
N ARG A 113 -0.60 4.94 14.16
CA ARG A 113 -1.29 4.49 12.95
C ARG A 113 -1.78 5.66 12.12
N PHE A 114 -1.53 5.58 10.81
CA PHE A 114 -2.22 6.38 9.83
C PHE A 114 -3.37 5.53 9.27
N ILE A 115 -4.61 5.87 9.65
CA ILE A 115 -5.81 5.18 9.18
C ILE A 115 -6.17 5.69 7.79
N LEU A 116 -5.84 4.91 6.76
CA LEU A 116 -5.99 5.29 5.34
C LEU A 116 -7.22 4.65 4.69
N ASN A 117 -7.83 3.65 5.34
CA ASN A 117 -9.07 2.98 4.95
C ASN A 117 -9.73 2.36 6.18
N TYR A 118 -10.92 1.78 6.03
CA TYR A 118 -11.60 1.04 7.10
C TYR A 118 -10.78 -0.21 7.50
N PRO A 119 -10.29 -0.29 8.74
CA PRO A 119 -9.60 -1.48 9.25
C PRO A 119 -10.44 -2.75 9.06
N GLY A 120 -9.80 -3.84 8.62
CA GLY A 120 -10.49 -5.10 8.32
C GLY A 120 -10.92 -5.28 6.85
N LYS A 121 -10.84 -4.23 6.01
CA LYS A 121 -11.19 -4.32 4.59
C LYS A 121 -10.10 -4.94 3.73
N LEU A 122 -8.85 -4.51 3.91
CA LEU A 122 -7.71 -4.99 3.12
C LEU A 122 -7.01 -6.17 3.80
N ASN A 123 -6.85 -6.12 5.11
CA ASN A 123 -6.23 -7.18 5.90
C ASN A 123 -7.03 -7.44 7.18
N THR A 124 -6.65 -8.45 7.96
CA THR A 124 -7.21 -8.67 9.29
C THR A 124 -7.08 -7.40 10.14
N LYS A 125 -8.11 -7.11 10.94
CA LYS A 125 -8.08 -6.01 11.91
C LYS A 125 -6.86 -6.14 12.83
N TYR A 126 -6.18 -5.02 13.06
CA TYR A 126 -5.14 -4.92 14.08
C TYR A 126 -5.75 -5.03 15.48
N LYS A 127 -4.93 -5.33 16.47
CA LYS A 127 -5.33 -5.57 17.86
C LYS A 127 -4.49 -4.78 18.84
N GLU A 128 -3.22 -4.55 18.54
CA GLU A 128 -2.32 -3.86 19.46
C GLU A 128 -2.63 -2.36 19.47
N PRO A 129 -2.93 -1.77 20.65
CA PRO A 129 -3.15 -0.33 20.79
C PRO A 129 -1.91 0.47 20.47
N GLU A 130 -2.07 1.41 19.53
CA GLU A 130 -1.06 2.40 19.20
C GLU A 130 -0.87 3.45 20.30
N ASN A 131 0.19 4.25 20.19
CA ASN A 131 0.42 5.39 21.10
C ASN A 131 -0.17 6.70 20.58
N PHE A 132 -0.35 6.82 19.27
CA PHE A 132 -0.97 7.97 18.61
C PHE A 132 -1.63 7.51 17.30
N GLY A 133 -2.63 8.24 16.83
CA GLY A 133 -3.29 7.95 15.57
C GLY A 133 -3.58 9.21 14.79
N VAL A 134 -3.56 9.10 13.46
CA VAL A 134 -4.02 10.12 12.52
C VAL A 134 -4.91 9.44 11.50
N ALA A 135 -6.05 10.04 11.15
CA ALA A 135 -6.96 9.51 10.15
C ALA A 135 -6.89 10.32 8.86
N TYR A 136 -7.03 9.64 7.72
CA TYR A 136 -7.09 10.32 6.42
C TYR A 136 -8.34 11.19 6.26
N ALA A 137 -9.45 10.76 6.88
CA ALA A 137 -10.73 11.44 6.83
C ALA A 137 -11.45 11.30 8.18
N LYS A 138 -12.30 12.28 8.50
CA LYS A 138 -13.09 12.31 9.73
C LYS A 138 -13.95 11.06 9.91
N THR A 139 -14.53 10.54 8.84
CA THR A 139 -15.33 9.32 8.86
C THR A 139 -14.53 8.10 9.34
N LEU A 140 -13.22 8.04 9.05
CA LEU A 140 -12.35 6.97 9.55
C LEU A 140 -12.06 7.12 11.04
N ALA A 141 -11.85 8.35 11.52
CA ALA A 141 -11.67 8.60 12.94
C ALA A 141 -12.93 8.20 13.74
N GLU A 142 -14.12 8.56 13.25
CA GLU A 142 -15.41 8.18 13.85
C GLU A 142 -15.63 6.66 13.84
N PHE A 143 -15.28 6.00 12.73
CA PHE A 143 -15.30 4.54 12.64
C PHE A 143 -14.37 3.91 13.69
N CYS A 144 -13.13 4.38 13.78
CA CYS A 144 -12.16 3.85 14.74
C CYS A 144 -12.60 4.08 16.19
N ALA A 145 -13.18 5.23 16.52
CA ALA A 145 -13.73 5.50 17.85
C ALA A 145 -14.83 4.51 18.26
N THR A 146 -15.59 3.99 17.28
CA THR A 146 -16.64 2.99 17.52
C THR A 146 -16.06 1.57 17.59
N GLU A 147 -15.16 1.23 16.68
CA GLU A 147 -14.69 -0.14 16.47
C GLU A 147 -13.49 -0.53 17.34
N TYR A 148 -12.78 0.47 17.88
CA TYR A 148 -11.60 0.31 18.73
C TYR A 148 -11.73 1.17 20.00
N PRO A 149 -12.72 0.92 20.86
CA PRO A 149 -12.98 1.74 22.05
C PRO A 149 -11.84 1.71 23.08
N ASP A 150 -11.02 0.65 23.07
CA ASP A 150 -9.87 0.49 23.97
C ASP A 150 -8.57 1.09 23.41
N HIS A 151 -8.60 1.63 22.18
CA HIS A 151 -7.47 2.32 21.57
C HIS A 151 -7.54 3.83 21.87
N PRO A 152 -6.41 4.56 21.78
CA PRO A 152 -6.45 6.01 21.88
C PRO A 152 -7.39 6.62 20.86
N ARG A 153 -8.16 7.63 21.28
CA ARG A 153 -9.03 8.38 20.38
C ARG A 153 -8.19 9.09 19.31
N ILE A 154 -8.64 9.00 18.07
CA ILE A 154 -8.01 9.66 16.92
C ILE A 154 -8.72 11.00 16.70
N ASP A 155 -8.01 12.10 17.01
CA ASP A 155 -8.48 13.47 16.80
C ASP A 155 -7.80 14.15 15.61
N ASP A 156 -6.58 13.73 15.29
CA ASP A 156 -5.81 14.29 14.19
C ASP A 156 -6.36 13.76 12.85
N ILE A 157 -6.78 14.68 11.98
CA ILE A 157 -7.19 14.39 10.61
C ILE A 157 -6.15 14.99 9.66
N LEU A 158 -5.57 14.14 8.80
CA LEU A 158 -4.63 14.55 7.75
C LEU A 158 -5.15 14.07 6.39
N PHE A 159 -5.93 14.93 5.74
CA PHE A 159 -6.41 14.69 4.39
C PHE A 159 -5.38 15.12 3.36
N VAL A 160 -4.94 14.18 2.54
CA VAL A 160 -3.94 14.40 1.50
C VAL A 160 -4.56 14.08 0.14
N PRO A 161 -5.06 15.09 -0.60
CA PRO A 161 -5.51 14.89 -1.96
C PRO A 161 -4.35 14.38 -2.82
N THR A 162 -4.48 13.17 -3.36
CA THR A 162 -3.44 12.54 -4.20
C THR A 162 -3.66 12.80 -5.70
N VAL A 163 -4.31 13.93 -6.01
CA VAL A 163 -4.72 14.31 -7.36
C VAL A 163 -3.74 15.31 -7.97
N ASP A 164 -3.43 15.12 -9.25
CA ASP A 164 -2.64 16.07 -10.03
C ASP A 164 -3.54 17.19 -10.57
N LEU A 165 -3.53 18.36 -9.92
CA LEU A 165 -4.32 19.53 -10.33
C LEU A 165 -3.87 20.13 -11.67
N ALA A 166 -2.64 19.87 -12.11
CA ALA A 166 -2.21 20.33 -13.42
C ALA A 166 -2.78 19.44 -14.53
N PHE A 167 -2.90 18.13 -14.27
CA PHE A 167 -3.47 17.18 -15.22
C PHE A 167 -5.00 17.18 -15.22
N TRP A 168 -5.61 17.11 -14.03
CA TRP A 168 -7.06 17.10 -13.81
C TRP A 168 -7.55 18.53 -13.57
N ARG A 169 -7.89 19.21 -14.66
CA ARG A 169 -8.34 20.61 -14.66
C ARG A 169 -9.39 20.82 -15.74
N LEU A 170 -10.04 21.97 -15.71
CA LEU A 170 -10.90 22.41 -16.80
C LEU A 170 -10.13 22.48 -18.13
N PRO A 171 -10.79 22.21 -19.28
CA PRO A 171 -10.17 22.35 -20.58
C PRO A 171 -9.85 23.83 -20.85
N ASP A 172 -8.77 24.08 -21.61
CA ASP A 172 -8.35 25.45 -21.96
C ASP A 172 -9.34 26.12 -22.93
N THR A 173 -10.14 25.33 -23.64
CA THR A 173 -11.21 25.79 -24.54
C THR A 173 -12.57 25.34 -24.03
N GLU A 174 -13.59 26.18 -24.22
CA GLU A 174 -14.96 25.79 -23.90
C GLU A 174 -15.41 24.62 -24.78
N LEU A 175 -15.90 23.55 -24.15
CA LEU A 175 -16.38 22.35 -24.81
C LEU A 175 -17.86 22.17 -24.48
N THR A 176 -18.66 21.86 -25.51
CA THR A 176 -20.03 21.42 -25.31
C THR A 176 -20.02 20.06 -24.62
N ARG A 177 -20.74 19.96 -23.51
CA ARG A 177 -20.94 18.71 -22.78
C ARG A 177 -22.20 18.03 -23.26
N GLU A 178 -22.13 16.72 -23.51
CA GLU A 178 -23.26 15.90 -23.91
C GLU A 178 -23.12 14.48 -23.33
N GLY A 179 -24.24 13.92 -22.88
CA GLY A 179 -24.30 12.55 -22.40
C GLY A 179 -23.63 12.37 -21.03
N SER A 180 -23.42 11.11 -20.66
CA SER A 180 -22.88 10.75 -19.34
C SER A 180 -21.86 9.64 -19.44
N CYS A 181 -21.06 9.51 -18.39
CA CYS A 181 -20.17 8.38 -18.20
C CYS A 181 -20.37 7.76 -16.81
N PHE A 182 -19.91 6.54 -16.62
CA PHE A 182 -20.01 5.87 -15.32
C PHE A 182 -18.79 4.99 -15.02
N TYR A 183 -18.56 4.72 -13.74
CA TYR A 183 -17.52 3.80 -13.30
C TYR A 183 -18.04 2.85 -12.21
N ALA A 184 -17.84 1.56 -12.44
CA ALA A 184 -18.24 0.46 -11.56
C ALA A 184 -17.17 -0.64 -11.50
N GLY A 185 -15.89 -0.24 -11.43
CA GLY A 185 -14.75 -1.14 -11.57
C GLY A 185 -14.65 -2.22 -10.49
N LYS A 186 -14.76 -1.87 -9.20
CA LYS A 186 -14.74 -2.84 -8.09
C LYS A 186 -16.05 -3.64 -8.03
N LEU A 187 -17.19 -3.00 -8.28
CA LEU A 187 -18.49 -3.66 -8.30
C LEU A 187 -18.51 -4.83 -9.30
N LYS A 188 -18.04 -4.59 -10.53
CA LYS A 188 -17.94 -5.62 -11.56
C LYS A 188 -16.76 -6.57 -11.34
N GLY A 189 -15.56 -6.01 -11.12
CA GLY A 189 -14.31 -6.78 -11.12
C GLY A 189 -14.02 -7.58 -9.85
N ILE A 190 -14.49 -7.12 -8.69
CA ILE A 190 -14.27 -7.79 -7.40
C ILE A 190 -15.54 -8.52 -6.95
N HIS A 191 -16.70 -7.88 -7.10
CA HIS A 191 -17.96 -8.43 -6.58
C HIS A 191 -18.79 -9.19 -7.62
N GLY A 192 -18.46 -9.06 -8.91
CA GLY A 192 -19.20 -9.75 -9.98
C GLY A 192 -20.62 -9.23 -10.18
N GLU A 193 -20.92 -8.02 -9.69
CA GLU A 193 -22.25 -7.42 -9.78
C GLU A 193 -22.35 -6.43 -10.94
N THR A 194 -23.57 -6.26 -11.46
CA THR A 194 -23.85 -5.30 -12.54
C THR A 194 -24.37 -4.00 -11.92
N PRO A 195 -23.89 -2.83 -12.35
CA PRO A 195 -24.41 -1.56 -11.85
C PRO A 195 -25.88 -1.38 -12.27
N GLU A 196 -26.72 -1.04 -11.30
CA GLU A 196 -28.13 -0.68 -11.51
C GLU A 196 -28.27 0.83 -11.74
N ASN A 197 -29.40 1.29 -12.30
CA ASN A 197 -29.66 2.73 -12.55
C ASN A 197 -28.61 3.43 -13.42
N VAL A 198 -27.92 2.68 -14.30
CA VAL A 198 -27.01 3.28 -15.28
C VAL A 198 -27.84 4.06 -16.29
N PRO A 199 -27.59 5.37 -16.52
CA PRO A 199 -28.32 6.14 -17.52
C PRO A 199 -28.17 5.54 -18.91
N THR A 200 -29.24 5.61 -19.71
CA THR A 200 -29.21 5.13 -21.09
C THR A 200 -28.16 5.88 -21.90
N GLY A 201 -27.29 5.13 -22.59
CA GLY A 201 -26.21 5.70 -23.40
C GLY A 201 -24.97 6.14 -22.62
N ALA A 202 -24.90 5.92 -21.30
CA ALA A 202 -23.73 6.27 -20.51
C ALA A 202 -22.50 5.43 -20.94
N ILE A 203 -21.36 6.09 -21.11
CA ILE A 203 -20.09 5.45 -21.49
C ILE A 203 -19.39 4.91 -20.24
N GLU A 204 -19.04 3.62 -20.25
CA GLU A 204 -18.29 3.01 -19.15
C GLU A 204 -16.82 3.44 -19.17
N ILE A 205 -16.33 3.96 -18.05
CA ILE A 205 -14.91 4.14 -17.79
C ILE A 205 -14.30 2.78 -17.45
N LEU A 206 -13.30 2.38 -18.24
CA LEU A 206 -12.61 1.10 -18.06
C LEU A 206 -11.31 1.29 -17.27
N ARG A 207 -10.73 0.16 -16.84
CA ARG A 207 -9.44 0.14 -16.13
C ARG A 207 -8.30 0.53 -17.07
N SER A 208 -7.15 0.89 -16.48
CA SER A 208 -5.99 1.46 -17.18
C SER A 208 -5.37 0.59 -18.28
N ASP A 209 -5.64 -0.72 -18.29
CA ASP A 209 -5.24 -1.63 -19.37
C ASP A 209 -6.07 -1.46 -20.65
N LYS A 210 -7.24 -0.80 -20.55
CA LYS A 210 -8.21 -0.63 -21.64
C LYS A 210 -8.55 0.83 -21.93
N MET A 211 -8.29 1.73 -21.01
CA MET A 211 -8.56 3.16 -21.16
C MET A 211 -7.49 3.95 -20.41
N THR A 212 -6.77 4.80 -21.13
CA THR A 212 -5.71 5.64 -20.58
C THR A 212 -6.28 6.76 -19.73
N THR A 213 -5.47 7.28 -18.79
CA THR A 213 -5.86 8.41 -17.94
C THR A 213 -6.23 9.66 -18.77
N ALA A 214 -5.59 9.87 -19.92
CA ALA A 214 -5.92 10.96 -20.84
C ALA A 214 -7.30 10.77 -21.49
N GLU A 215 -7.62 9.56 -21.95
CA GLU A 215 -8.96 9.26 -22.49
C GLU A 215 -10.05 9.43 -21.45
N VAL A 216 -9.78 9.03 -20.19
CA VAL A 216 -10.71 9.26 -19.07
C VAL A 216 -10.94 10.76 -18.84
N ARG A 217 -9.88 11.57 -18.87
CA ARG A 217 -9.99 13.02 -18.74
C ARG A 217 -10.79 13.64 -19.89
N ASP A 218 -10.52 13.25 -21.12
CA ASP A 218 -11.23 13.74 -22.30
C ASP A 218 -12.72 13.34 -22.26
N LEU A 219 -13.03 12.18 -21.69
CA LEU A 219 -14.41 11.79 -21.41
C LEU A 219 -15.05 12.69 -20.36
N PHE A 220 -14.36 12.97 -19.24
CA PHE A 220 -14.86 13.92 -18.24
C PHE A 220 -15.06 15.33 -18.78
N TRP A 221 -14.23 15.81 -19.72
CA TRP A 221 -14.43 17.12 -20.33
C TRP A 221 -15.70 17.20 -21.19
N ARG A 222 -16.15 16.09 -21.77
CA ARG A 222 -17.31 16.05 -22.66
C ARG A 222 -18.59 15.56 -21.99
N SER A 223 -18.52 14.86 -20.86
CA SER A 223 -19.72 14.39 -20.15
C SER A 223 -20.39 15.51 -19.36
N GLU A 224 -21.74 15.48 -19.31
CA GLU A 224 -22.55 16.36 -18.46
C GLU A 224 -22.59 15.89 -17.01
N ILE A 225 -22.53 14.57 -16.79
CA ILE A 225 -22.59 13.93 -15.47
C ILE A 225 -21.73 12.66 -15.48
N PHE A 226 -21.02 12.42 -14.39
CA PHE A 226 -20.32 11.18 -14.09
C PHE A 226 -21.04 10.40 -12.99
N TYR A 227 -21.43 9.15 -13.25
CA TYR A 227 -22.10 8.26 -12.29
C TYR A 227 -21.09 7.30 -11.64
N CYS A 228 -20.90 7.43 -10.33
CA CYS A 228 -19.87 6.71 -9.58
C CYS A 228 -20.49 5.70 -8.61
N TYR A 229 -20.17 4.42 -8.79
CA TYR A 229 -20.73 3.30 -8.00
C TYR A 229 -19.84 2.87 -6.84
N GLU A 230 -18.76 3.60 -6.57
CA GLU A 230 -17.80 3.24 -5.54
C GLU A 230 -17.03 4.46 -5.06
N ASP A 231 -16.33 4.29 -3.95
CA ASP A 231 -15.38 5.28 -3.47
C ASP A 231 -14.05 5.18 -4.23
N THR A 232 -13.76 6.22 -5.01
CA THR A 232 -12.63 6.25 -5.95
C THR A 232 -12.16 7.68 -6.20
N ALA A 233 -10.87 7.83 -6.50
CA ALA A 233 -10.27 9.11 -6.89
C ALA A 233 -10.92 9.72 -8.14
N LEU A 234 -11.47 8.88 -9.04
CA LEU A 234 -12.18 9.33 -10.26
C LEU A 234 -13.29 10.34 -9.95
N ALA A 235 -13.93 10.26 -8.78
CA ALA A 235 -14.96 11.23 -8.39
C ALA A 235 -14.40 12.65 -8.24
N ILE A 236 -13.26 12.81 -7.58
CA ILE A 236 -12.57 14.09 -7.43
C ILE A 236 -12.01 14.55 -8.79
N GLU A 237 -11.42 13.62 -9.55
CA GLU A 237 -10.84 13.89 -10.86
C GLU A 237 -11.90 14.39 -11.88
N ALA A 238 -13.09 13.79 -11.89
CA ALA A 238 -14.22 14.24 -12.70
C ALA A 238 -14.65 15.67 -12.35
N ILE A 239 -14.79 15.97 -11.06
CA ILE A 239 -15.22 17.28 -10.57
C ILE A 239 -14.20 18.36 -10.94
N LEU A 240 -12.91 18.07 -10.80
CA LEU A 240 -11.84 19.00 -11.21
C LEU A 240 -11.82 19.26 -12.72
N CYS A 241 -12.27 18.29 -13.51
CA CYS A 241 -12.52 18.45 -14.95
C CYS A 241 -13.85 19.15 -15.28
N GLY A 242 -14.60 19.61 -14.28
CA GLY A 242 -15.90 20.28 -14.45
C GLY A 242 -17.06 19.33 -14.73
N CYS A 243 -16.89 18.02 -14.52
CA CYS A 243 -17.94 17.02 -14.65
C CYS A 243 -18.51 16.69 -13.25
N PRO A 244 -19.77 17.08 -12.95
CA PRO A 244 -20.40 16.75 -11.68
C PRO A 244 -20.51 15.23 -11.47
N THR A 245 -20.26 14.80 -10.24
CA THR A 245 -20.30 13.39 -9.85
C THR A 245 -21.59 13.05 -9.12
N VAL A 246 -22.31 12.04 -9.60
CA VAL A 246 -23.48 11.46 -8.93
C VAL A 246 -23.10 10.11 -8.36
N PHE A 247 -23.09 10.00 -7.04
CA PHE A 247 -22.81 8.76 -6.35
C PHE A 247 -24.06 7.86 -6.29
N VAL A 248 -23.90 6.61 -6.72
CA VAL A 248 -24.99 5.62 -6.78
C VAL A 248 -24.76 4.55 -5.72
N ARG A 249 -25.69 4.47 -4.75
CA ARG A 249 -25.61 3.48 -3.67
C ARG A 249 -25.74 2.06 -4.23
N ASN A 250 -25.05 1.13 -3.59
CA ASN A 250 -25.19 -0.30 -3.81
C ASN A 250 -24.79 -1.06 -2.54
N LYS A 251 -24.82 -2.39 -2.61
CA LYS A 251 -24.50 -3.27 -1.49
C LYS A 251 -23.12 -3.05 -0.87
N TYR A 252 -22.13 -2.60 -1.65
CA TYR A 252 -20.74 -2.43 -1.17
C TYR A 252 -20.34 -0.97 -0.98
N PHE A 253 -21.13 -0.04 -1.50
CA PHE A 253 -20.96 1.39 -1.33
C PHE A 253 -22.27 1.99 -0.85
N ALA A 254 -22.35 2.19 0.47
CA ALA A 254 -23.50 2.82 1.08
C ALA A 254 -23.52 4.34 0.83
N GLY A 255 -22.39 5.00 0.61
CA GLY A 255 -22.28 6.46 0.60
C GLY A 255 -22.49 7.08 1.99
N PRO A 256 -22.10 8.36 2.22
CA PRO A 256 -21.38 9.26 1.31
C PRO A 256 -19.93 8.79 1.03
N PRO A 257 -19.19 9.42 0.08
CA PRO A 257 -17.76 9.12 -0.11
C PRO A 257 -16.93 9.39 1.15
N LEU A 258 -15.83 8.67 1.33
CA LEU A 258 -14.97 8.65 2.52
C LEU A 258 -14.50 10.03 2.94
N ALA A 259 -14.15 10.87 1.97
CA ALA A 259 -13.63 12.23 2.19
C ALA A 259 -14.71 13.32 2.10
N ALA A 260 -15.99 12.98 2.31
CA ALA A 260 -17.09 13.94 2.18
C ALA A 260 -16.98 15.12 3.16
N HIS A 261 -16.45 14.90 4.37
CA HIS A 261 -16.25 16.00 5.34
C HIS A 261 -15.15 16.96 4.88
N GLU A 262 -14.07 16.40 4.32
CA GLU A 262 -12.89 17.14 3.92
C GLU A 262 -13.13 17.88 2.61
N THR A 263 -13.85 17.27 1.67
CA THR A 263 -14.13 17.87 0.34
C THR A 263 -15.41 18.70 0.30
N GLY A 264 -16.26 18.60 1.32
CA GLY A 264 -17.60 19.18 1.30
C GLY A 264 -18.48 18.53 0.22
N GLN A 265 -19.56 19.21 -0.18
CA GLN A 265 -20.45 18.79 -1.28
C GLN A 265 -20.24 19.64 -2.55
N PHE A 266 -18.98 19.90 -2.90
CA PHE A 266 -18.64 20.61 -4.13
C PHE A 266 -18.60 19.64 -5.31
N GLY A 267 -19.45 19.86 -6.30
CA GLY A 267 -19.45 19.07 -7.53
C GLY A 267 -20.03 17.67 -7.42
N TRP A 268 -20.59 17.26 -6.28
CA TRP A 268 -21.19 15.94 -6.14
C TRP A 268 -22.50 15.92 -5.35
N CYS A 269 -23.28 14.86 -5.59
CA CYS A 269 -24.49 14.52 -4.83
C CYS A 269 -24.68 12.99 -4.77
N MET A 270 -25.62 12.54 -3.94
CA MET A 270 -26.16 11.18 -4.06
C MET A 270 -27.26 11.15 -5.14
N LEU A 271 -27.46 10.01 -5.81
CA LEU A 271 -28.48 9.87 -6.86
C LEU A 271 -29.91 10.15 -6.35
N ASP A 272 -30.19 9.79 -5.11
CA ASP A 272 -31.48 9.91 -4.43
C ASP A 272 -31.68 11.24 -3.71
N GLU A 273 -30.80 12.23 -3.96
CA GLU A 273 -30.84 13.52 -3.29
C GLU A 273 -31.67 14.56 -4.06
N ASP A 274 -32.72 15.07 -3.41
CA ASP A 274 -33.59 16.12 -3.96
C ASP A 274 -32.78 17.38 -4.32
N GLY A 275 -32.80 17.76 -5.60
CA GLY A 275 -32.04 18.91 -6.12
C GLY A 275 -30.51 18.74 -6.09
N GLY A 276 -30.02 17.51 -5.85
CA GLY A 276 -28.60 17.20 -5.71
C GLY A 276 -27.81 17.49 -6.97
N ILE A 277 -28.35 17.13 -8.14
CA ILE A 277 -27.67 17.29 -9.44
C ILE A 277 -27.50 18.77 -9.78
N GLU A 278 -28.53 19.59 -9.58
CA GLU A 278 -28.51 21.03 -9.81
C GLU A 278 -27.47 21.70 -8.91
N ARG A 279 -27.41 21.31 -7.64
CA ARG A 279 -26.40 21.81 -6.71
C ARG A 279 -25.00 21.38 -7.14
N ALA A 280 -24.80 20.11 -7.47
CA ALA A 280 -23.51 19.59 -7.91
C ALA A 280 -23.00 20.35 -9.14
N ARG A 281 -23.87 20.59 -10.13
CA ARG A 281 -23.56 21.45 -11.29
C ARG A 281 -23.15 22.86 -10.88
N ALA A 282 -23.91 23.50 -9.98
CA ALA A 282 -23.64 24.86 -9.54
C ALA A 282 -22.35 25.00 -8.69
N THR A 283 -21.85 23.91 -8.11
CA THR A 283 -20.69 23.93 -7.21
C THR A 283 -19.44 23.24 -7.76
N VAL A 284 -19.51 22.60 -8.94
CA VAL A 284 -18.41 21.80 -9.52
C VAL A 284 -17.08 22.57 -9.63
N GLY A 285 -17.13 23.86 -9.99
CA GLY A 285 -15.94 24.71 -10.11
C GLY A 285 -15.27 25.07 -8.79
N LYS A 286 -15.91 24.84 -7.63
CA LYS A 286 -15.39 25.24 -6.32
C LYS A 286 -14.35 24.27 -5.75
N LEU A 287 -14.33 23.03 -6.22
CA LEU A 287 -13.45 22.00 -5.64
C LEU A 287 -11.96 22.30 -5.87
N SER A 288 -11.58 22.90 -7.00
CA SER A 288 -10.18 23.16 -7.32
C SER A 288 -9.51 24.10 -6.31
N GLU A 289 -10.14 25.21 -5.97
CA GLU A 289 -9.65 26.15 -4.95
C GLU A 289 -9.61 25.48 -3.56
N HIS A 290 -10.64 24.69 -3.24
CA HIS A 290 -10.74 23.96 -1.98
C HIS A 290 -9.60 22.95 -1.81
N ILE A 291 -9.35 22.11 -2.81
CA ILE A 291 -8.25 21.13 -2.80
C ILE A 291 -6.89 21.83 -2.77
N SER A 292 -6.73 22.93 -3.51
CA SER A 292 -5.51 23.74 -3.48
C SER A 292 -5.21 24.26 -2.06
N SER A 293 -6.24 24.68 -1.33
CA SER A 293 -6.09 25.12 0.07
C SER A 293 -5.61 23.99 0.99
N TYR A 294 -6.12 22.77 0.79
CA TYR A 294 -5.64 21.58 1.51
C TYR A 294 -4.17 21.32 1.21
N LEU A 295 -3.80 21.25 -0.08
CA LEU A 295 -2.42 21.00 -0.51
C LEU A 295 -1.44 22.02 0.10
N ASN A 296 -1.80 23.30 0.14
CA ASN A 296 -0.98 24.35 0.74
C ASN A 296 -0.82 24.20 2.27
N SER A 297 -1.79 23.58 2.95
CA SER A 297 -1.77 23.38 4.40
C SER A 297 -1.04 22.12 4.85
N ILE A 298 -0.85 21.13 3.96
CA ILE A 298 -0.23 19.84 4.31
C ILE A 298 1.15 19.99 4.95
N PRO A 299 2.09 20.82 4.45
CA PRO A 299 3.42 20.91 5.04
C PRO A 299 3.39 21.37 6.50
N SER A 300 2.56 22.36 6.82
CA SER A 300 2.46 22.89 8.19
C SER A 300 1.74 21.93 9.12
N GLN A 301 0.67 21.25 8.65
CA GLN A 301 -0.01 20.22 9.43
C GLN A 301 0.95 19.06 9.79
N ILE A 302 1.71 18.55 8.81
CA ILE A 302 2.69 17.48 9.04
C ILE A 302 3.79 17.93 9.99
N ALA A 303 4.27 19.17 9.87
CA ALA A 303 5.27 19.71 10.80
C ALA A 303 4.75 19.74 12.25
N VAL A 304 3.50 20.14 12.48
CA VAL A 304 2.87 20.14 13.80
C VAL A 304 2.71 18.71 14.35
N LEU A 305 2.21 17.78 13.54
CA LEU A 305 2.10 16.37 13.92
C LEU A 305 3.46 15.77 14.30
N GLY A 306 4.49 16.00 13.47
CA GLY A 306 5.86 15.56 13.73
C GLY A 306 6.42 16.14 15.04
N GLN A 307 6.19 17.41 15.32
CA GLN A 307 6.59 18.04 16.58
C GLN A 307 5.90 17.38 17.79
N ASN A 308 4.59 17.13 17.70
CA ASN A 308 3.80 16.52 18.76
C ASN A 308 4.24 15.08 19.04
N TRP A 309 4.38 14.25 18.01
CA TRP A 309 4.82 12.86 18.16
C TRP A 309 6.24 12.79 18.73
N ARG A 310 7.13 13.68 18.29
CA ARG A 310 8.50 13.75 18.84
C ARG A 310 8.53 14.19 20.30
N ALA A 311 7.68 15.13 20.70
CA ALA A 311 7.58 15.52 22.11
C ALA A 311 7.19 14.32 22.99
N GLN A 312 6.26 13.49 22.54
CA GLN A 312 5.89 12.25 23.22
C GLN A 312 7.02 11.21 23.22
N ALA A 313 7.74 11.07 22.11
CA ALA A 313 8.88 10.15 22.03
C ALA A 313 10.04 10.58 22.96
N ASN A 314 10.31 11.88 23.09
CA ASN A 314 11.33 12.41 24.00
C ASN A 314 11.05 12.08 25.47
N ALA A 315 9.78 11.92 25.84
CA ALA A 315 9.37 11.55 27.19
C ALA A 315 9.53 10.03 27.48
N ARG A 316 9.99 9.25 26.49
CA ARG A 316 10.10 7.79 26.59
C ARG A 316 11.57 7.35 26.48
N PRO A 317 12.04 6.46 27.35
CA PRO A 317 13.35 5.85 27.16
C PRO A 317 13.34 4.96 25.92
N TYR A 318 14.45 4.95 25.18
CA TYR A 318 14.64 3.98 24.11
C TYR A 318 14.57 2.57 24.68
N ALA A 319 13.74 1.70 24.10
CA ALA A 319 13.56 0.32 24.53
C ALA A 319 13.40 -0.60 23.32
N GLY A 320 14.12 -1.74 23.34
CA GLY A 320 14.05 -2.79 22.31
C GLY A 320 14.96 -2.58 21.11
N THR A 321 15.29 -3.65 20.41
CA THR A 321 16.01 -3.60 19.13
C THR A 321 15.03 -3.71 17.97
N ILE A 322 15.19 -2.87 16.95
CA ILE A 322 14.45 -2.99 15.69
C ILE A 322 15.34 -3.75 14.71
N ASP A 323 14.88 -4.93 14.31
CA ASP A 323 15.49 -5.70 13.24
C ASP A 323 14.67 -5.53 11.97
N LEU A 324 15.26 -4.99 10.92
CA LEU A 324 14.53 -4.78 9.68
C LEU A 324 14.24 -6.13 9.00
N PRO A 325 12.99 -6.35 8.54
CA PRO A 325 12.61 -7.60 7.87
C PRO A 325 13.31 -7.77 6.50
N LEU A 326 13.94 -6.70 6.00
CA LEU A 326 14.66 -6.66 4.73
C LEU A 326 15.95 -5.84 4.90
N LYS A 327 16.95 -6.13 4.05
CA LYS A 327 18.15 -5.29 3.89
C LYS A 327 17.97 -4.43 2.63
N PRO A 328 17.29 -3.28 2.70
CA PRO A 328 17.16 -2.41 1.54
C PRO A 328 18.54 -1.94 1.10
N ARG A 329 18.83 -2.06 -0.19
CA ARG A 329 20.03 -1.49 -0.79
C ARG A 329 19.69 -0.08 -1.23
N ILE A 330 20.55 0.89 -0.90
CA ILE A 330 20.49 2.21 -1.52
C ILE A 330 20.71 2.00 -3.02
N MET A 331 19.66 2.19 -3.82
CA MET A 331 19.81 2.27 -5.28
C MET A 331 20.18 3.72 -5.60
N LEU A 332 21.48 3.96 -5.81
CA LEU A 332 21.94 5.20 -6.41
C LEU A 332 21.62 5.12 -7.91
N PHE A 333 20.76 6.02 -8.40
CA PHE A 333 20.34 6.08 -9.81
C PHE A 333 21.42 6.63 -10.76
N ASP A 334 22.67 6.77 -10.30
CA ASP A 334 23.79 7.25 -11.11
C ASP A 334 24.38 6.18 -12.05
N GLN A 335 23.82 4.98 -12.06
CA GLN A 335 24.18 3.98 -13.06
C GLN A 335 23.29 4.19 -14.29
N PRO A 336 23.83 4.60 -15.45
CA PRO A 336 23.06 4.59 -16.68
C PRO A 336 22.48 3.19 -16.86
N LEU A 337 21.19 3.10 -17.21
CA LEU A 337 20.60 1.84 -17.66
C LEU A 337 21.58 1.22 -18.66
N PRO A 338 21.99 -0.05 -18.48
CA PRO A 338 22.95 -0.66 -19.39
C PRO A 338 22.42 -0.49 -20.81
N SER A 339 23.15 0.28 -21.61
CA SER A 339 22.84 0.49 -23.02
C SER A 339 22.70 -0.87 -23.67
N ALA A 340 21.66 -1.05 -24.48
CA ALA A 340 21.34 -2.29 -25.20
C ALA A 340 22.41 -2.74 -26.23
N SER A 341 23.66 -2.29 -26.08
CA SER A 341 24.79 -2.55 -26.96
C SER A 341 26.05 -2.85 -26.13
N SER A 342 26.05 -3.99 -25.45
CA SER A 342 27.28 -4.73 -25.14
C SER A 342 26.95 -6.22 -25.00
N MET A 343 26.38 -6.79 -26.08
CA MET A 343 26.57 -8.21 -26.34
C MET A 343 28.02 -8.40 -26.76
N ASN A 344 28.82 -8.92 -25.84
CA ASN A 344 29.97 -9.82 -26.03
C ASN A 344 30.98 -9.55 -24.91
N ASP A 345 30.82 -10.25 -23.80
CA ASP A 345 31.90 -11.10 -23.30
C ASP A 345 31.32 -12.19 -22.40
N HIS A 346 31.75 -13.41 -22.70
CA HIS A 346 31.34 -14.66 -22.09
C HIS A 346 31.99 -14.83 -20.72
N ASP A 347 31.19 -15.11 -19.69
CA ASP A 347 31.11 -16.40 -18.98
C ASP A 347 30.64 -16.21 -17.53
N GLU A 348 29.95 -17.24 -17.03
CA GLU A 348 29.36 -17.35 -15.68
C GLU A 348 28.07 -16.57 -15.43
N PHE A 349 26.97 -16.93 -16.12
CA PHE A 349 25.62 -17.06 -15.55
C PHE A 349 24.66 -17.46 -16.69
N ASN A 350 24.81 -18.69 -17.19
CA ASN A 350 23.83 -19.25 -18.13
C ASN A 350 23.49 -20.69 -17.79
N THR A 351 22.55 -20.86 -16.87
CA THR A 351 21.61 -21.98 -16.93
C THR A 351 20.22 -21.41 -17.18
N GLN A 352 19.91 -21.19 -18.45
CA GLN A 352 18.55 -21.13 -18.94
C GLN A 352 17.83 -22.43 -18.55
N VAL A 353 16.80 -22.33 -17.72
CA VAL A 353 15.73 -23.32 -17.72
C VAL A 353 14.74 -22.88 -18.79
N THR A 354 14.88 -23.43 -19.99
CA THR A 354 13.88 -23.41 -21.05
C THR A 354 12.59 -24.05 -20.54
N VAL A 355 11.50 -23.28 -20.46
CA VAL A 355 10.14 -23.83 -20.38
C VAL A 355 9.63 -23.95 -21.82
N SER A 356 10.04 -25.03 -22.49
CA SER A 356 9.34 -25.52 -23.68
C SER A 356 8.03 -26.17 -23.23
N GLY A 357 6.92 -25.76 -23.86
CA GLY A 357 5.56 -26.07 -23.44
C GLY A 357 5.23 -27.56 -23.36
N VAL A 358 4.30 -27.88 -22.45
CA VAL A 358 3.43 -29.06 -22.56
C VAL A 358 2.04 -28.65 -22.09
N ALA A 359 1.09 -28.76 -23.03
CA ALA A 359 -0.33 -28.61 -22.83
C ALA A 359 -0.89 -29.55 -21.73
N GLY A 360 -1.96 -29.09 -21.08
CA GLY A 360 -3.03 -29.86 -20.45
C GLY A 360 -2.70 -31.18 -19.73
N ARG A 361 -2.73 -31.16 -18.38
CA ARG A 361 -3.42 -32.15 -17.53
C ARG A 361 -3.25 -31.78 -16.04
N ALA A 362 -4.36 -31.73 -15.32
CA ALA A 362 -4.40 -31.60 -13.87
C ALA A 362 -3.51 -32.66 -13.19
N ARG A 363 -2.59 -32.24 -12.31
CA ARG A 363 -1.77 -33.15 -11.49
C ARG A 363 -2.21 -33.08 -10.03
N LYS A 364 -2.33 -34.27 -9.42
CA LYS A 364 -2.88 -34.53 -8.09
C LYS A 364 -1.99 -34.00 -6.95
N LEU A 365 -2.65 -33.60 -5.86
CA LEU A 365 -2.12 -33.01 -4.61
C LEU A 365 -1.04 -33.81 -3.85
N THR A 366 -0.62 -34.98 -4.32
CA THR A 366 0.23 -35.93 -3.57
C THR A 366 1.74 -35.75 -3.80
N GLU A 367 2.18 -34.86 -4.69
CA GLU A 367 3.60 -34.65 -5.04
C GLU A 367 4.26 -33.45 -4.34
N PHE A 368 3.48 -32.58 -3.68
CA PHE A 368 3.98 -31.39 -2.96
C PHE A 368 4.98 -31.68 -1.81
N PRO A 369 4.81 -32.74 -0.98
CA PRO A 369 5.71 -32.99 0.14
C PRO A 369 7.12 -33.45 -0.26
N ARG A 370 7.28 -33.95 -1.49
CA ARG A 370 8.58 -34.45 -1.99
C ARG A 370 9.55 -33.33 -2.34
N ILE A 371 9.05 -32.22 -2.88
CA ILE A 371 9.86 -31.10 -3.36
C ILE A 371 10.33 -30.26 -2.17
N LEU A 372 9.43 -29.97 -1.23
CA LEU A 372 9.73 -29.15 -0.05
C LEU A 372 10.83 -29.76 0.85
N LEU A 373 10.81 -31.08 1.04
CA LEU A 373 11.80 -31.78 1.89
C LEU A 373 13.19 -31.81 1.25
N ILE A 374 13.28 -31.95 -0.07
CA ILE A 374 14.56 -31.99 -0.78
C ILE A 374 15.19 -30.59 -0.82
N ASP A 375 14.39 -29.55 -1.05
CA ASP A 375 14.89 -28.16 -1.08
C ASP A 375 15.32 -27.67 0.31
N THR A 376 14.59 -28.06 1.37
CA THR A 376 14.96 -27.72 2.75
C THR A 376 16.25 -28.42 3.20
N LEU A 377 16.51 -29.64 2.74
CA LEU A 377 17.73 -30.38 3.07
C LEU A 377 18.95 -29.90 2.26
N ASN A 378 18.73 -29.39 1.04
CA ASN A 378 19.78 -28.78 0.22
C ASN A 378 20.23 -27.41 0.76
N SER A 379 19.31 -26.61 1.33
CA SER A 379 19.64 -25.30 1.91
C SER A 379 20.48 -25.39 3.19
N HIS A 380 20.56 -26.57 3.83
CA HIS A 380 21.37 -26.82 5.03
C HIS A 380 22.69 -27.57 4.75
N GLY A 381 23.08 -27.75 3.48
CA GLY A 381 24.40 -28.31 3.11
C GLY A 381 24.58 -29.82 3.34
N ILE A 382 23.54 -30.55 3.72
CA ILE A 382 23.62 -31.98 4.11
C ILE A 382 23.49 -32.91 2.88
N ARG A 383 24.36 -32.73 1.88
CA ARG A 383 24.32 -33.46 0.59
C ARG A 383 24.38 -34.99 0.73
N GLY A 384 25.04 -35.51 1.77
CA GLY A 384 25.18 -36.95 2.04
C GLY A 384 23.90 -37.64 2.54
N VAL A 385 22.99 -36.90 3.17
CA VAL A 385 21.70 -37.41 3.67
C VAL A 385 20.65 -37.39 2.57
N VAL A 386 20.64 -36.34 1.73
CA VAL A 386 19.76 -36.21 0.56
C VAL A 386 19.90 -37.41 -0.39
N ARG A 387 21.14 -37.83 -0.71
CA ARG A 387 21.39 -39.00 -1.59
C ARG A 387 20.95 -40.34 -1.00
N ARG A 388 20.88 -40.47 0.33
CA ARG A 388 20.40 -41.69 1.02
C ARG A 388 18.88 -41.73 1.07
N ILE A 389 18.24 -40.59 1.35
CA ILE A 389 16.77 -40.45 1.38
C ILE A 389 16.20 -40.60 -0.03
N ALA A 390 16.80 -39.98 -1.05
CA ALA A 390 16.36 -40.10 -2.44
C ALA A 390 16.44 -41.56 -2.95
N ARG A 391 17.49 -42.31 -2.58
CA ARG A 391 17.59 -43.75 -2.89
C ARG A 391 16.55 -44.58 -2.15
N GLY A 392 16.32 -44.32 -0.86
CA GLY A 392 15.32 -45.02 -0.06
C GLY A 392 13.89 -44.82 -0.58
N LEU A 393 13.55 -43.58 -0.95
CA LEU A 393 12.25 -43.24 -1.53
C LEU A 393 12.05 -43.82 -2.93
N LYS A 394 13.11 -43.88 -3.75
CA LYS A 394 13.06 -44.47 -5.10
C LYS A 394 12.84 -45.98 -5.05
N ASN A 395 13.46 -46.67 -4.10
CA ASN A 395 13.42 -48.13 -4.04
C ASN A 395 12.21 -48.68 -3.27
N HIS A 396 11.63 -47.92 -2.34
CA HIS A 396 10.60 -48.43 -1.42
C HIS A 396 9.32 -47.58 -1.32
N GLY A 397 9.25 -46.44 -2.01
CA GLY A 397 8.14 -45.49 -1.85
C GLY A 397 8.09 -44.84 -0.45
N LEU A 398 7.23 -43.85 -0.26
CA LEU A 398 7.16 -43.09 1.00
C LEU A 398 6.79 -43.99 2.18
N THR A 399 5.78 -44.85 2.00
CA THR A 399 5.27 -45.77 3.03
C THR A 399 6.26 -46.88 3.37
N GLY A 400 7.02 -47.37 2.39
CA GLY A 400 8.07 -48.38 2.62
C GLY A 400 9.32 -47.80 3.27
N PHE A 401 9.70 -46.57 2.93
CA PHE A 401 10.82 -45.86 3.55
C PHE A 401 10.56 -45.57 5.04
N VAL A 402 9.35 -45.11 5.39
CA VAL A 402 8.94 -44.89 6.80
C VAL A 402 8.93 -46.21 7.58
N ARG A 403 8.48 -47.32 6.98
CA ARG A 403 8.56 -48.67 7.61
C ARG A 403 9.99 -49.15 7.86
N ILE A 404 10.94 -48.81 6.96
CA ILE A 404 12.36 -49.18 7.11
C ILE A 404 13.03 -48.35 8.21
N LEU A 405 12.71 -47.05 8.30
CA LEU A 405 13.18 -46.16 9.38
C LEU A 405 12.67 -46.63 10.75
N LEU A 406 11.40 -47.06 10.83
CA LEU A 406 10.80 -47.56 12.07
C LEU A 406 11.25 -48.99 12.45
N ARG A 407 11.81 -49.78 11.52
CA ARG A 407 12.32 -51.14 11.79
C ARG A 407 13.78 -51.17 12.27
N LYS A 408 14.54 -50.08 12.14
CA LYS A 408 15.92 -49.97 12.64
C LYS A 408 15.98 -49.14 13.93
N SER A 409 15.28 -49.58 14.96
CA SER A 409 15.58 -49.22 16.34
C SER A 409 16.20 -50.44 17.02
N PRO A 410 17.48 -50.42 17.44
CA PRO A 410 18.04 -51.50 18.23
C PRO A 410 17.37 -51.50 19.60
N LYS A 411 16.76 -52.64 19.96
CA LYS A 411 16.43 -52.97 21.33
C LYS A 411 17.73 -53.09 22.14
N GLY A 412 17.75 -52.43 23.30
CA GLY A 412 18.31 -52.97 24.54
C GLY A 412 19.83 -52.87 24.74
N GLY A 413 20.21 -52.19 25.82
CA GLY A 413 21.54 -52.24 26.40
C GLY A 413 21.59 -51.38 27.66
N ASP A 414 21.11 -51.94 28.77
CA ASP A 414 21.40 -51.49 30.13
C ASP A 414 22.91 -51.21 30.30
N HIS A 415 23.27 -50.12 30.99
CA HIS A 415 24.14 -50.20 32.16
C HIS A 415 24.13 -48.87 32.94
N ALA A 416 24.04 -49.04 34.26
CA ALA A 416 24.11 -48.05 35.31
C ALA A 416 25.50 -47.39 35.40
N LEU A 417 25.53 -46.07 35.64
CA LEU A 417 25.97 -45.41 36.89
C LEU A 417 25.88 -43.89 36.71
#